data_AF-A0A1Y5P2P3-F1
#
_entry.id   AF-A0A1Y5P2P3-F1
#
_cell.length_a   1.000
_cell.length_b   1.000
_cell.length_c   1.000
_cell.angle_alpha   90.00
_cell.angle_beta   90.00
_cell.angle_gamma   90.00
#
_symmetry.space_group_name_H-M   'P 1'
#
loop_
_entity.id
_entity.type
_entity.pdbx_description
1 polymer ?
#
loop_
_entity_poly.entity_id
_entity_poly.type
_entity_poly.pdbx_seq_one_letter_code
_entity_poly.pdbx_strand_id
1 'polypeptide(L)'
;MTDDGARARALFDPIADAYLGRDGVDIGPMFGSEGLRIRGKVFAFVGHRGGLIAKLPEARVTELEAAGVAERMVMRERAMREWAFVGPERADLWRPIVDEAFAFVEGMTP
;
A
#
# COMPACT_ATOMS: atom_id res chain seq x y z
N MET A 1 14.88 11.66 -7.29
CA MET A 1 14.19 11.17 -6.07
C MET A 1 14.02 12.37 -5.16
N THR A 2 12.79 12.77 -4.86
CA THR A 2 12.53 13.83 -3.87
C THR A 2 12.88 13.31 -2.48
N ASP A 3 13.19 14.20 -1.55
CA ASP A 3 13.50 13.86 -0.14
C ASP A 3 12.39 12.99 0.48
N ASP A 4 11.13 13.37 0.22
CA ASP A 4 9.94 12.64 0.67
C ASP A 4 9.89 11.19 0.16
N GLY A 5 10.30 10.95 -1.08
CA GLY A 5 10.32 9.61 -1.67
C GLY A 5 11.38 8.70 -1.04
N ALA A 6 12.56 9.25 -0.75
CA ALA A 6 13.63 8.52 -0.08
C ALA A 6 13.24 8.15 1.37
N ARG A 7 12.65 9.10 2.10
CA ARG A 7 12.16 8.87 3.47
C ARG A 7 11.05 7.83 3.52
N ALA A 8 10.07 7.93 2.63
CA ALA A 8 8.98 6.97 2.54
C ALA A 8 9.50 5.55 2.25
N ARG A 9 10.48 5.44 1.35
CA ARG A 9 11.13 4.18 1.03
C ARG A 9 11.85 3.59 2.24
N ALA A 10 12.61 4.39 2.99
CA ALA A 10 13.26 3.95 4.22
C ALA A 10 12.30 3.45 5.31
N LEU A 11 11.07 3.96 5.36
CA LEU A 11 10.01 3.48 6.25
C LEU A 11 9.36 2.18 5.73
N PHE A 12 9.20 2.07 4.42
CA PHE A 12 8.51 0.95 3.78
C PHE A 12 9.39 -0.30 3.61
N ASP A 13 10.67 -0.15 3.28
CA ASP A 13 11.56 -1.27 2.95
C ASP A 13 11.65 -2.32 4.07
N PRO A 14 11.80 -1.97 5.36
CA PRO A 14 11.79 -2.96 6.44
C PRO A 14 10.45 -3.71 6.56
N ILE A 15 9.34 -3.07 6.18
CA ILE A 15 8.02 -3.72 6.13
C ILE A 15 7.99 -4.68 4.96
N ALA A 16 8.47 -4.26 3.78
CA ALA A 16 8.51 -5.08 2.58
C ALA A 16 9.38 -6.33 2.74
N ASP A 17 10.56 -6.20 3.34
CA ASP A 17 11.49 -7.30 3.61
C ASP A 17 10.84 -8.44 4.40
N ALA A 18 9.91 -8.12 5.30
CA ALA A 18 9.18 -9.11 6.10
C ALA A 18 8.24 -10.01 5.26
N TYR A 19 7.92 -9.64 4.02
CA TYR A 19 7.09 -10.45 3.11
C TYR A 19 7.89 -11.12 2.00
N LEU A 20 9.07 -10.63 1.63
CA LEU A 20 9.84 -11.18 0.49
C LEU A 20 10.31 -12.63 0.68
N GLY A 21 10.25 -13.16 1.89
CA GLY A 21 10.47 -14.59 2.17
C GLY A 21 9.23 -15.48 2.05
N ARG A 22 8.04 -14.92 1.76
CA ARG A 22 6.78 -15.68 1.65
C ARG A 22 6.60 -16.20 0.23
N ASP A 23 6.05 -17.40 0.12
CA ASP A 23 5.76 -18.00 -1.17
C ASP A 23 4.81 -17.13 -2.01
N GLY A 24 5.12 -16.99 -3.29
CA GLY A 24 4.38 -16.14 -4.22
C GLY A 24 4.51 -14.63 -4.01
N VAL A 25 5.29 -14.15 -3.02
CA VAL A 25 5.52 -12.71 -2.83
C VAL A 25 6.74 -12.23 -3.60
N ASP A 26 6.60 -11.12 -4.32
CA ASP A 26 7.70 -10.44 -5.01
C ASP A 26 7.52 -8.91 -5.02
N ILE A 27 8.52 -8.22 -5.57
CA ILE A 27 8.44 -6.80 -5.93
C ILE A 27 8.24 -6.68 -7.45
N GLY A 28 7.47 -5.68 -7.86
CA GLY A 28 7.74 -5.07 -9.16
C GLY A 28 6.72 -4.01 -9.56
N PRO A 29 6.60 -3.71 -10.86
CA PRO A 29 6.09 -2.40 -11.29
C PRO A 29 4.61 -2.18 -10.97
N MET A 30 4.29 -0.98 -10.50
CA MET A 30 2.94 -0.47 -10.29
C MET A 30 2.92 1.05 -10.44
N PHE A 31 2.13 1.56 -11.40
CA PHE A 31 1.94 3.01 -11.64
C PHE A 31 3.23 3.86 -11.67
N GLY A 32 4.28 3.35 -12.33
CA GLY A 32 5.58 4.03 -12.40
C GLY A 32 6.42 3.97 -11.13
N SER A 33 6.00 3.17 -10.15
CA SER A 33 6.73 2.79 -8.94
C SER A 33 6.92 1.26 -8.91
N GLU A 34 7.43 0.75 -7.79
CA GLU A 34 7.52 -0.68 -7.49
C GLU A 34 6.79 -0.99 -6.18
N GLY A 35 6.12 -2.14 -6.13
CA GLY A 35 5.28 -2.55 -5.03
C GLY A 35 5.36 -4.03 -4.71
N LEU A 36 4.96 -4.38 -3.49
CA LEU A 36 4.75 -5.74 -3.05
C LEU A 36 3.56 -6.35 -3.78
N ARG A 37 3.75 -7.57 -4.27
CA ARG A 37 2.70 -8.38 -4.87
C ARG A 37 2.64 -9.76 -4.24
N ILE A 38 1.48 -10.37 -4.30
CA ILE A 38 1.27 -11.80 -4.04
C ILE A 38 0.68 -12.41 -5.31
N ARG A 39 1.33 -13.46 -5.84
CA ARG A 39 0.92 -14.16 -7.07
C ARG A 39 0.61 -13.20 -8.22
N GLY A 40 1.49 -12.20 -8.40
CA GLY A 40 1.40 -11.17 -9.45
C GLY A 40 0.35 -10.07 -9.21
N LYS A 41 -0.33 -10.03 -8.06
CA LYS A 41 -1.28 -8.97 -7.70
C LYS A 41 -0.70 -8.03 -6.64
N VAL A 42 -0.63 -6.73 -6.94
CA VAL A 42 -0.10 -5.71 -6.03
C VAL A 42 -1.02 -5.53 -4.82
N PHE A 43 -0.42 -5.47 -3.63
CA PHE A 43 -1.13 -5.15 -2.40
C PHE A 43 -0.63 -3.90 -1.69
N ALA A 44 0.65 -3.52 -1.83
CA ALA A 44 1.17 -2.30 -1.19
C ALA A 44 2.39 -1.72 -1.93
N PHE A 45 2.51 -0.39 -1.97
CA PHE A 45 3.67 0.31 -2.54
C PHE A 45 3.78 1.74 -2.03
N VAL A 46 4.94 2.36 -2.22
CA VAL A 46 5.12 3.80 -1.93
C VAL A 46 4.78 4.63 -3.17
N GLY A 47 3.84 5.56 -3.01
CA GLY A 47 3.45 6.52 -4.03
C GLY A 47 4.39 7.72 -4.12
N HIS A 48 4.31 8.47 -5.22
CA HIS A 48 5.14 9.66 -5.45
C HIS A 48 4.96 10.78 -4.41
N ARG A 49 3.84 10.79 -3.67
CA ARG A 49 3.57 11.73 -2.56
C ARG A 49 4.28 11.35 -1.25
N GLY A 50 5.14 10.32 -1.25
CA GLY A 50 5.86 9.88 -0.05
C GLY A 50 4.99 9.14 0.98
N GLY A 51 3.86 8.58 0.54
CA GLY A 51 2.95 7.81 1.40
C GLY A 51 2.78 6.37 0.94
N LEU A 52 2.31 5.53 1.85
CA LEU A 52 1.92 4.16 1.56
C LEU A 52 0.60 4.17 0.77
N ILE A 53 0.58 3.43 -0.34
CA ILE A 53 -0.64 3.09 -1.06
C ILE A 53 -0.88 1.60 -0.89
N ALA A 54 -2.04 1.24 -0.34
CA ALA A 54 -2.37 -0.15 0.00
C ALA A 54 -3.75 -0.54 -0.53
N LYS A 55 -3.88 -1.80 -0.96
CA LYS A 55 -5.13 -2.37 -1.45
C LYS A 55 -5.89 -3.01 -0.29
N LEU A 56 -7.08 -2.50 0.02
CA LEU A 56 -7.92 -2.92 1.15
C LEU A 56 -9.37 -3.15 0.69
N PRO A 57 -10.20 -3.90 1.44
CA PRO A 57 -11.63 -3.95 1.20
C PRO A 57 -12.22 -2.53 1.17
N GLU A 58 -13.17 -2.25 0.27
CA GLU A 58 -13.78 -0.91 0.15
C GLU A 58 -14.37 -0.39 1.46
N ALA A 59 -15.02 -1.26 2.24
CA ALA A 59 -15.56 -0.91 3.55
C ALA A 59 -14.46 -0.37 4.46
N ARG A 60 -13.29 -1.03 4.44
CA ARG A 60 -12.13 -0.64 5.23
C ARG A 60 -11.52 0.69 4.77
N VAL A 61 -11.43 0.91 3.45
CA VAL A 61 -11.01 2.22 2.91
C VAL A 61 -11.94 3.33 3.39
N THR A 62 -13.26 3.07 3.37
CA THR A 62 -14.27 4.03 3.83
C THR A 62 -14.16 4.33 5.33
N GLU A 63 -13.87 3.33 6.16
CA GLU A 63 -13.62 3.52 7.59
C GLU A 63 -12.39 4.38 7.87
N LEU A 64 -11.26 4.09 7.21
CA LEU A 64 -10.02 4.84 7.39
C LEU A 64 -10.15 6.28 6.92
N GLU A 65 -10.90 6.49 5.83
CA GLU A 65 -11.24 7.81 5.30
C GLU A 65 -12.12 8.61 6.28
N ALA A 66 -13.19 8.01 6.80
CA ALA A 66 -14.06 8.64 7.79
C ALA A 66 -13.32 8.97 9.11
N ALA A 67 -12.33 8.18 9.48
CA ALA A 67 -11.49 8.40 10.65
C ALA A 67 -10.34 9.40 10.43
N GLY A 68 -10.18 9.95 9.21
CA GLY A 68 -9.07 10.84 8.86
C GLY A 68 -7.69 10.17 8.92
N VAL A 69 -7.65 8.84 8.76
CA VAL A 69 -6.40 8.05 8.78
C VAL A 69 -5.82 7.89 7.38
N ALA A 70 -6.67 7.78 6.37
CA ALA A 70 -6.25 7.59 4.99
C ALA A 70 -7.10 8.45 4.04
N GLU A 71 -6.54 8.72 2.86
CA GLU A 71 -7.29 9.26 1.72
C GLU A 71 -7.61 8.14 0.75
N ARG A 72 -8.81 8.12 0.17
CA ARG A 72 -9.09 7.22 -0.96
C ARG A 72 -8.28 7.65 -2.17
N MET A 73 -7.60 6.70 -2.82
CA MET A 73 -6.81 7.00 -4.01
C MET A 73 -7.73 7.40 -5.17
N VAL A 74 -7.44 8.53 -5.81
CA VAL A 74 -8.10 8.96 -7.05
C VAL A 74 -7.13 8.76 -8.21
N MET A 75 -7.59 8.05 -9.24
CA MET A 75 -6.85 7.91 -10.49
C MET A 75 -7.58 8.65 -11.59
N ARG A 76 -6.92 9.68 -12.13
CA ARG A 76 -7.54 10.66 -13.04
C ARG A 76 -8.72 11.34 -12.33
N GLU A 77 -9.94 10.89 -12.61
CA GLU A 77 -11.18 11.44 -12.06
C GLU A 77 -12.03 10.38 -11.34
N ARG A 78 -11.50 9.15 -11.19
CA ARG A 78 -12.22 8.04 -10.57
C ARG A 78 -11.57 7.65 -9.26
N ALA A 79 -12.36 7.65 -8.20
CA ALA A 79 -11.99 7.05 -6.93
C ALA A 79 -11.81 5.54 -7.09
N MET A 80 -10.64 5.05 -6.68
CA MET A 80 -10.31 3.63 -6.67
C MET A 80 -10.81 3.06 -5.33
N ARG A 81 -11.97 2.37 -5.38
CA ARG A 81 -12.75 1.96 -4.19
C ARG A 81 -11.96 1.14 -3.16
N GLU A 82 -10.97 0.38 -3.63
CA GLU A 82 -10.17 -0.54 -2.81
C GLU A 82 -8.75 -0.04 -2.52
N TRP A 83 -8.46 1.24 -2.76
CA TRP A 83 -7.11 1.78 -2.61
C TRP A 83 -7.08 2.95 -1.64
N ALA A 84 -6.30 2.80 -0.57
CA ALA A 84 -6.05 3.81 0.43
C ALA A 84 -4.64 4.39 0.27
N PHE A 85 -4.51 5.70 0.47
CA PHE A 85 -3.26 6.42 0.66
C PHE A 85 -3.12 6.80 2.13
N VAL A 86 -2.00 6.43 2.75
CA VAL A 86 -1.66 6.75 4.13
C VAL A 86 -0.38 7.57 4.11
N GLY A 87 -0.45 8.80 4.61
CA GLY A 87 0.69 9.70 4.59
C GLY A 87 1.82 9.26 5.53
N PRO A 88 3.04 9.78 5.33
CA PRO A 88 4.21 9.47 6.16
C PRO A 88 4.08 9.96 7.61
N GLU A 89 3.17 10.90 7.89
CA GLU A 89 2.81 11.34 9.26
C GLU A 89 2.08 10.25 10.07
N ARG A 90 1.58 9.20 9.40
CA ARG A 90 0.95 8.01 9.99
C ARG A 90 1.76 6.74 9.74
N ALA A 91 3.08 6.86 9.64
CA ALA A 91 4.00 5.74 9.39
C ALA A 91 3.90 4.61 10.43
N ASP A 92 3.48 4.94 11.66
CA ASP A 92 3.18 3.98 12.72
C ASP A 92 2.09 2.96 12.32
N LEU A 93 1.20 3.34 11.40
CA LEU A 93 0.13 2.48 10.89
C LEU A 93 0.49 1.73 9.61
N TRP A 94 1.65 1.97 9.01
CA TRP A 94 1.97 1.35 7.72
C TRP A 94 2.07 -0.16 7.82
N ARG A 95 2.76 -0.68 8.84
CA ARG A 95 2.89 -2.14 9.03
C ARG A 95 1.52 -2.84 9.16
N PRO A 96 0.62 -2.46 10.09
CA PRO A 96 -0.68 -3.13 10.19
C PRO A 96 -1.52 -2.99 8.92
N ILE A 97 -1.43 -1.86 8.21
CA ILE A 97 -2.15 -1.67 6.93
C ILE A 97 -1.61 -2.58 5.83
N VAL A 98 -0.28 -2.80 5.76
CA VAL A 98 0.31 -3.75 4.82
C VAL A 98 -0.08 -5.20 5.18
N ASP A 99 -0.17 -5.53 6.46
CA ASP A 99 -0.68 -6.83 6.93
C ASP A 99 -2.13 -7.07 6.48
N GLU A 100 -3.03 -6.08 6.66
CA GLU A 100 -4.41 -6.14 6.17
C GLU A 100 -4.47 -6.29 4.63
N ALA A 101 -3.63 -5.54 3.91
CA ALA A 101 -3.60 -5.57 2.44
C ALA A 101 -3.10 -6.90 1.89
N PHE A 102 -2.06 -7.47 2.49
CA PHE A 102 -1.56 -8.80 2.14
C PHE A 102 -2.68 -9.84 2.29
N ALA A 103 -3.33 -9.91 3.45
CA ALA A 103 -4.39 -10.89 3.73
C ALA A 103 -5.56 -10.75 2.75
N PHE A 104 -5.96 -9.52 2.43
CA PHE A 104 -7.02 -9.26 1.46
C PHE A 104 -6.68 -9.76 0.05
N VAL A 105 -5.49 -9.43 -0.45
CA VAL A 105 -5.08 -9.82 -1.81
C VAL A 105 -4.74 -11.31 -1.91
N GLU A 106 -4.16 -11.88 -0.86
CA GLU A 106 -3.95 -13.33 -0.75
C GLU A 106 -5.29 -14.08 -0.83
N GLY A 107 -6.33 -13.63 -0.11
CA GLY A 107 -7.66 -14.23 -0.17
C GLY A 107 -8.39 -14.06 -1.52
N MET A 108 -7.99 -13.10 -2.35
CA MET A 108 -8.51 -12.91 -3.72
C MET A 108 -7.76 -13.72 -4.78
N THR A 109 -6.57 -14.21 -4.45
CA THR A 109 -5.76 -15.02 -5.35
C THR A 109 -5.99 -16.50 -5.01
N PRO A 110 -6.43 -17.35 -5.95
CA PRO A 110 -6.58 -18.80 -5.74
C PRO A 110 -5.25 -19.53 -5.71
#